data_AF-A0A090FI45-F1
#
_entry.id   AF-A0A090FI45-F1
#
_cell.length_a   1.000
_cell.length_b   1.000
_cell.length_c   1.000
_cell.angle_alpha   90.00
_cell.angle_beta   90.00
_cell.angle_gamma   90.00
#
_symmetry.space_group_name_H-M   'P 1'
#
loop_
_entity.id
_entity.type
_entity.pdbx_description
1 polymer ?
#
loop_
_entity_poly.entity_id
_entity_poly.type
_entity_poly.pdbx_seq_one_letter_code
_entity_poly.pdbx_strand_id
1 'polypeptide(L)'
;MNCSADGHPIDVTDILARLKGLSAAEEFFALLGISYDPKVLNVSRLHIMKRVGQYLAEEDLSDLPDQVVAARVRATLQRAYEDFATSSPLTHRVFKVLKDRDPNKPARPGRTFVPFESVLKRFPKE
;
A
#
# COMPACT_ATOMS: atom_id res chain seq x y z
N MET A 1 -22.54 -5.20 -12.88
CA MET A 1 -22.53 -3.72 -12.94
C MET A 1 -23.50 -3.20 -11.90
N ASN A 2 -23.04 -2.94 -10.67
CA ASN A 2 -23.82 -2.19 -9.68
C ASN A 2 -22.86 -1.20 -9.04
N CYS A 3 -22.81 0.01 -9.58
CA CYS A 3 -22.12 1.14 -8.97
C CYS A 3 -23.20 2.20 -8.75
N SER A 4 -23.82 2.20 -7.58
CA SER A 4 -24.68 3.31 -7.17
C SER A 4 -23.78 4.49 -6.89
N ALA A 5 -23.92 5.51 -7.75
CA ALA A 5 -23.34 6.83 -7.55
C ALA A 5 -24.15 7.58 -6.49
N ASP A 6 -24.07 7.13 -5.23
CA ASP A 6 -24.51 7.95 -4.11
C ASP A 6 -23.32 8.79 -3.67
N GLY A 7 -23.25 10.01 -4.23
CA GLY A 7 -22.33 11.05 -3.80
C GLY A 7 -22.70 11.52 -2.39
N HIS A 8 -22.41 10.71 -1.38
CA HIS A 8 -22.55 11.11 0.00
C HIS A 8 -21.54 12.24 0.27
N PRO A 9 -21.97 13.39 0.82
CA PRO A 9 -21.04 14.44 1.20
C PRO A 9 -20.04 13.86 2.20
N ILE A 10 -18.75 13.96 1.87
CA ILE A 10 -17.69 13.51 2.76
C ILE A 10 -17.71 14.43 3.96
N ASP A 11 -17.97 13.88 5.14
CA ASP A 11 -17.71 14.59 6.38
C ASP A 11 -16.19 14.74 6.54
N VAL A 12 -15.71 15.96 6.42
CA VAL A 12 -14.28 16.29 6.49
C VAL A 12 -13.84 16.65 7.91
N THR A 13 -14.76 16.76 8.87
CA THR A 13 -14.43 17.17 10.23
C THR A 13 -13.44 16.20 10.87
N ASP A 14 -12.32 16.73 11.38
CA ASP A 14 -11.23 15.98 12.03
C ASP A 14 -10.75 14.79 11.17
N ILE A 15 -10.65 15.01 9.86
CA ILE A 15 -10.39 13.94 8.88
C ILE A 15 -9.08 13.20 9.18
N LEU A 16 -8.05 13.91 9.66
CA LEU A 16 -6.76 13.31 9.98
C LEU A 16 -6.85 12.31 11.13
N ALA A 17 -7.57 12.63 12.22
CA ALA A 17 -7.72 11.69 13.32
C ALA A 17 -8.55 10.49 12.91
N ARG A 18 -9.61 10.70 12.12
CA ARG A 18 -10.46 9.62 11.60
C ARG A 18 -9.67 8.67 10.71
N LEU A 19 -8.87 9.19 9.77
CA LEU A 19 -7.99 8.40 8.91
C LEU A 19 -6.97 7.60 9.72
N LYS A 20 -6.42 8.17 10.81
CA LYS A 20 -5.47 7.46 11.70
C LYS A 20 -6.12 6.32 12.49
N GLY A 21 -7.43 6.38 12.72
CA GLY A 21 -8.18 5.34 13.43
C GLY A 21 -8.58 4.14 12.57
N LEU A 22 -8.46 4.24 11.24
CA LEU A 22 -8.86 3.18 10.32
C LEU A 22 -7.85 2.02 10.32
N SER A 23 -8.35 0.80 10.13
CA SER A 23 -7.53 -0.42 10.14
C SER A 23 -7.66 -1.25 8.86
N ALA A 24 -8.73 -1.04 8.07
CA ALA A 24 -8.94 -1.73 6.80
C ALA A 24 -8.86 -0.76 5.62
N ALA A 25 -8.35 -1.26 4.48
CA ALA A 25 -8.18 -0.43 3.29
C ALA A 25 -9.53 0.12 2.79
N GLU A 26 -10.56 -0.73 2.80
CA GLU A 26 -11.95 -0.41 2.41
C GLU A 26 -12.51 0.80 3.16
N GLU A 27 -12.17 0.94 4.44
CA GLU A 27 -12.64 2.06 5.26
C GLU A 27 -12.11 3.39 4.74
N PHE A 28 -10.88 3.43 4.20
CA PHE A 28 -10.32 4.64 3.59
C PHE A 28 -11.10 5.02 2.33
N PHE A 29 -11.43 4.03 1.48
CA PHE A 29 -12.21 4.28 0.27
C PHE A 29 -13.63 4.74 0.60
N ALA A 30 -14.27 4.13 1.59
CA ALA A 30 -15.60 4.52 2.05
C ALA A 30 -15.59 5.93 2.65
N LEU A 31 -14.66 6.21 3.57
CA LEU A 31 -14.53 7.52 4.22
C LEU A 31 -14.26 8.65 3.22
N LEU A 32 -13.43 8.39 2.21
CA LEU A 32 -13.04 9.38 1.19
C LEU A 32 -13.95 9.38 -0.04
N GLY A 33 -15.04 8.59 -0.03
CA GLY A 33 -16.02 8.52 -1.11
C GLY A 33 -15.40 8.15 -2.46
N ILE A 34 -14.47 7.20 -2.48
CA ILE A 34 -13.78 6.72 -3.69
C ILE A 34 -14.34 5.33 -4.05
N SER A 35 -14.86 5.20 -5.27
CA SER A 35 -15.27 3.90 -5.79
C SER A 35 -14.07 3.04 -6.20
N TYR A 36 -14.16 1.73 -5.98
CA TYR A 36 -13.13 0.76 -6.34
C TYR A 36 -13.76 -0.55 -6.83
N ASP A 37 -13.00 -1.33 -7.60
CA ASP A 37 -13.33 -2.72 -7.90
C ASP A 37 -12.83 -3.62 -6.74
N PRO A 38 -13.72 -4.37 -6.06
CA PRO A 38 -13.33 -5.29 -5.02
C PRO A 38 -12.27 -6.30 -5.47
N LYS A 39 -12.26 -6.75 -6.74
CA LYS A 39 -11.26 -7.70 -7.23
C LYS A 39 -9.84 -7.13 -7.18
N VAL A 40 -9.70 -5.86 -7.55
CA VAL A 40 -8.40 -5.15 -7.51
C VAL A 40 -8.01 -4.88 -6.06
N LEU A 41 -8.92 -4.32 -5.27
CA LEU A 41 -8.61 -3.98 -3.89
C LEU A 41 -8.26 -5.25 -3.10
N ASN A 42 -8.98 -6.36 -3.32
CA ASN A 42 -8.78 -7.62 -2.60
C ASN A 42 -7.34 -8.14 -2.67
N VAL A 43 -6.70 -8.02 -3.83
CA VAL A 43 -5.35 -8.53 -4.07
C VAL A 43 -4.25 -7.50 -3.75
N SER A 44 -4.60 -6.20 -3.76
CA SER A 44 -3.62 -5.12 -3.71
C SER A 44 -3.72 -4.22 -2.46
N ARG A 45 -4.58 -4.50 -1.47
CA ARG A 45 -4.76 -3.65 -0.26
C ARG A 45 -3.46 -3.15 0.33
N LEU A 46 -2.59 -4.09 0.71
CA LEU A 46 -1.32 -3.81 1.38
C LEU A 46 -0.40 -2.97 0.48
N HIS A 47 -0.40 -3.20 -0.82
CA HIS A 47 0.40 -2.45 -1.78
C HIS A 47 -0.11 -1.02 -1.98
N ILE A 48 -1.42 -0.86 -2.13
CA ILE A 48 -2.08 0.45 -2.25
C ILE A 48 -1.80 1.28 -1.00
N MET A 49 -2.05 0.73 0.19
CA MET A 49 -1.80 1.44 1.46
C MET A 49 -0.32 1.81 1.62
N LYS A 50 0.59 0.91 1.25
CA LYS A 50 2.03 1.21 1.27
C LYS A 50 2.38 2.36 0.32
N ARG A 51 1.78 2.39 -0.87
CA ARG A 51 2.01 3.44 -1.87
C ARG A 51 1.45 4.77 -1.41
N VAL A 52 0.24 4.79 -0.83
CA VAL A 52 -0.33 6.00 -0.22
C VAL A 52 0.60 6.58 0.82
N GLY A 53 1.10 5.77 1.76
CA GLY A 53 2.06 6.24 2.75
C GLY A 53 3.37 6.76 2.16
N GLN A 54 3.82 6.24 1.01
CA GLN A 54 5.00 6.76 0.30
C GLN A 54 4.74 8.13 -0.32
N TYR A 55 3.59 8.31 -0.99
CA TYR A 55 3.21 9.59 -1.58
C TYR A 55 2.98 10.66 -0.51
N LEU A 56 2.26 10.33 0.57
CA LEU A 56 1.99 11.29 1.65
C LEU A 56 3.24 11.67 2.45
N ALA A 57 4.27 10.83 2.50
CA ALA A 57 5.52 11.17 3.20
C ALA A 57 6.28 12.33 2.52
N GLU A 58 5.97 12.63 1.25
CA GLU A 58 6.55 13.76 0.51
C GLU A 58 5.71 15.04 0.67
N GLU A 59 4.53 14.96 1.31
CA GLU A 59 3.65 16.10 1.53
C GLU A 59 3.68 16.58 2.99
N ASP A 60 3.66 17.90 3.18
CA ASP A 60 3.32 18.49 4.47
C ASP A 60 1.81 18.74 4.56
N LEU A 61 1.16 17.97 5.42
CA LEU A 61 -0.27 18.09 5.73
C LEU A 61 -0.52 18.80 7.06
N SER A 62 0.54 19.20 7.76
CA SER A 62 0.45 19.90 9.04
C SER A 62 -0.19 21.27 8.81
N ASP A 63 -1.05 21.68 9.74
CA ASP A 63 -1.72 22.99 9.73
C ASP A 63 -2.58 23.32 8.49
N LEU A 64 -2.88 22.32 7.64
CA LEU A 64 -3.81 22.48 6.53
C LEU A 64 -5.27 22.35 7.01
N PRO A 65 -6.21 23.10 6.41
CA PRO A 65 -7.63 22.90 6.67
C PRO A 65 -8.06 21.48 6.32
N ASP A 66 -8.95 20.91 7.13
CA ASP A 66 -9.49 19.56 6.98
C ASP A 66 -9.94 19.24 5.54
N GLN A 67 -10.60 20.19 4.86
CA GLN A 67 -11.04 20.01 3.49
C GLN A 67 -9.87 19.83 2.50
N VAL A 68 -8.78 20.57 2.70
CA VAL A 68 -7.57 20.47 1.87
C VAL A 68 -6.88 19.13 2.13
N VAL A 69 -6.80 18.72 3.39
CA VAL A 69 -6.23 17.43 3.76
C VAL A 69 -7.04 16.28 3.15
N ALA A 70 -8.37 16.31 3.29
CA ALA A 70 -9.26 15.32 2.71
C ALA A 70 -9.08 15.22 1.19
N ALA A 71 -8.99 16.36 0.49
CA ALA A 71 -8.77 16.39 -0.95
C ALA A 71 -7.42 15.78 -1.36
N ARG A 72 -6.34 16.09 -0.64
CA ARG A 72 -4.99 15.57 -0.92
C ARG A 72 -4.89 14.07 -0.65
N VAL A 73 -5.40 13.60 0.49
CA VAL A 73 -5.41 12.17 0.81
C VAL A 73 -6.29 11.41 -0.18
N ARG A 74 -7.45 11.96 -0.56
CA ARG A 74 -8.32 11.39 -1.60
C ARG A 74 -7.59 11.24 -2.92
N ALA A 75 -6.96 12.31 -3.41
CA ALA A 75 -6.20 12.29 -4.66
C ALA A 75 -5.06 11.27 -4.63
N THR A 76 -4.36 11.19 -3.49
CA THR A 76 -3.26 10.25 -3.28
C THR A 76 -3.75 8.79 -3.27
N LEU A 77 -4.86 8.51 -2.59
CA LEU A 77 -5.47 7.18 -2.55
C LEU A 77 -5.94 6.75 -3.94
N GLN A 78 -6.60 7.64 -4.67
CA GLN A 78 -7.05 7.37 -6.03
C GLN A 78 -5.87 7.07 -6.97
N ARG A 79 -4.83 7.91 -6.95
CA ARG A 79 -3.61 7.67 -7.74
C ARG A 79 -2.97 6.32 -7.41
N ALA A 80 -2.81 6.03 -6.12
CA ALA A 80 -2.25 4.75 -5.69
C ALA A 80 -3.13 3.58 -6.14
N TYR A 81 -4.45 3.68 -6.08
CA TYR A 81 -5.35 2.65 -6.59
C TYR A 81 -5.20 2.42 -8.10
N GLU A 82 -5.17 3.50 -8.90
CA GLU A 82 -5.02 3.45 -10.36
C GLU A 82 -3.72 2.77 -10.79
N ASP A 83 -2.62 3.01 -10.05
CA ASP A 83 -1.34 2.32 -10.26
C ASP A 83 -1.51 0.78 -10.22
N PHE A 84 -2.26 0.25 -9.24
CA PHE A 84 -2.46 -1.20 -9.06
C PHE A 84 -3.67 -1.76 -9.82
N ALA A 85 -4.55 -0.91 -10.33
CA ALA A 85 -5.61 -1.31 -11.25
C ALA A 85 -5.06 -1.55 -12.67
N THR A 86 -4.03 -0.79 -13.06
CA THR A 86 -3.42 -0.86 -14.40
C THR A 86 -2.19 -1.78 -14.49
N SER A 87 -1.52 -2.04 -13.37
CA SER A 87 -0.28 -2.83 -13.34
C SER A 87 -0.18 -3.76 -12.13
N SER A 88 0.52 -4.89 -12.31
CA SER A 88 0.77 -5.85 -11.23
C SER A 88 1.53 -5.21 -10.05
N PRO A 89 1.21 -5.57 -8.80
CA PRO A 89 1.94 -5.07 -7.64
C PRO A 89 3.45 -5.36 -7.65
N LEU A 90 3.87 -6.42 -8.34
CA LEU A 90 5.28 -6.79 -8.51
C LEU A 90 6.03 -5.86 -9.48
N THR A 91 5.33 -5.16 -10.38
CA THR A 91 5.93 -4.13 -11.23
C THR A 91 6.29 -2.90 -10.41
N HIS A 92 5.42 -2.54 -9.47
CA HIS A 92 5.56 -1.36 -8.61
C HIS A 92 6.60 -1.48 -7.50
N ARG A 93 6.85 -2.71 -7.02
CA ARG A 93 7.89 -3.05 -6.02
C ARG A 93 7.94 -2.09 -4.83
N VAL A 94 6.78 -1.72 -4.27
CA VAL A 94 6.71 -0.74 -3.18
C VAL A 94 7.35 -1.22 -1.87
N PHE A 95 7.47 -2.55 -1.70
CA PHE A 95 8.11 -3.18 -0.54
C PHE A 95 9.59 -3.41 -0.75
N LYS A 96 10.39 -3.19 0.30
CA LYS A 96 11.85 -3.37 0.30
C LYS A 96 12.27 -4.73 -0.27
N VAL A 97 11.66 -5.82 0.18
CA VAL A 97 11.98 -7.18 -0.30
C VAL A 97 11.84 -7.33 -1.83
N LEU A 98 10.90 -6.60 -2.45
CA LEU A 98 10.70 -6.62 -3.90
C LEU A 98 11.67 -5.68 -4.63
N LYS A 99 12.09 -4.57 -4.00
CA LYS A 99 13.14 -3.67 -4.52
C LYS A 99 14.50 -4.35 -4.52
N ASP A 100 14.83 -5.03 -3.43
CA ASP A 100 16.12 -5.71 -3.25
C ASP A 100 16.27 -6.92 -4.19
N ARG A 101 15.15 -7.53 -4.61
CA ARG A 101 15.08 -8.65 -5.56
C ARG A 101 14.61 -8.20 -6.95
N ASP A 102 15.15 -7.08 -7.44
CA ASP A 102 14.89 -6.62 -8.81
C ASP A 102 15.57 -7.59 -9.80
N PRO A 103 14.81 -8.32 -10.65
CA PRO A 103 15.37 -9.23 -11.64
C PRO A 103 16.24 -8.52 -12.68
N ASN A 104 16.07 -7.20 -12.86
CA ASN A 104 16.89 -6.40 -13.77
C ASN A 104 18.21 -5.94 -13.13
N LYS A 105 18.34 -6.08 -11.80
CA LYS A 105 19.55 -5.76 -11.04
C LYS A 105 19.91 -6.95 -10.13
N PRO A 106 20.34 -8.08 -10.71
CA PRO A 106 20.71 -9.24 -9.92
C PRO A 106 21.84 -8.86 -8.95
N ALA A 107 21.64 -9.16 -7.66
CA ALA A 107 22.69 -9.02 -6.67
C ALA A 107 23.92 -9.79 -7.14
N ARG A 108 25.12 -9.21 -6.95
CA ARG A 108 26.38 -9.93 -7.22
C ARG A 108 26.32 -11.28 -6.50
N PRO A 109 26.63 -12.40 -7.16
CA PRO A 109 26.54 -13.71 -6.54
C PRO A 109 27.53 -13.80 -5.37
N GLY A 110 27.05 -13.46 -4.17
CA GLY A 110 27.69 -13.77 -2.90
C GLY A 110 27.38 -15.23 -2.57
N ARG A 111 28.40 -15.96 -2.11
CA ARG A 111 28.33 -17.37 -1.75
C ARG A 111 27.49 -17.57 -0.47
N THR A 112 26.19 -17.34 -0.52
CA THR A 112 25.26 -17.70 0.56
C THR A 112 24.50 -18.98 0.21
N PHE A 113 25.21 -19.94 -0.39
CA PHE A 113 24.75 -21.32 -0.41
C PHE A 113 25.32 -21.97 0.86
N VAL A 114 24.43 -22.28 1.80
CA VAL A 114 24.77 -23.09 2.97
C VAL A 114 24.36 -24.53 2.64
N PRO A 115 25.31 -25.45 2.46
CA PRO A 115 24.99 -26.84 2.18
C PRO A 115 24.22 -27.47 3.35
N PHE A 116 23.24 -28.33 3.04
CA PHE A 116 22.34 -28.93 4.03
C PHE A 116 23.09 -29.69 5.12
N GLU A 117 24.19 -30.34 4.76
CA GLU A 117 25.10 -31.04 5.67
C GLU A 117 25.73 -30.13 6.75
N SER A 118 25.85 -28.82 6.48
CA SER A 118 26.36 -27.85 7.46
C SER A 118 25.36 -27.57 8.58
N VAL A 119 24.06 -27.73 8.31
CA VAL A 119 22.98 -27.57 9.31
C VAL A 119 22.87 -28.83 10.19
N LEU A 120 23.07 -30.01 9.59
CA LEU A 120 22.98 -31.29 10.31
C LEU A 120 24.06 -31.48 11.38
N LYS A 121 25.24 -30.88 11.23
CA LYS A 121 26.33 -30.94 12.23
C LYS A 121 25.99 -30.31 13.58
N ARG A 122 24.90 -29.55 13.69
CA ARG A 122 24.49 -28.88 14.94
C ARG A 122 23.71 -29.82 15.90
N PHE A 123 23.24 -30.96 15.41
CA PHE A 123 22.50 -31.93 16.22
C PHE A 123 23.45 -33.05 16.67
N PRO A 124 23.70 -33.22 17.98
CA PRO A 124 24.44 -34.38 18.45
C PRO A 124 23.66 -35.64 18.05
N LYS A 125 24.36 -36.61 17.47
CA LYS A 125 23.85 -37.99 17.42
C LYS A 125 23.88 -38.52 18.85
N GLU A 126 22.73 -38.98 19.33
CA GLU A 126 22.62 -39.82 20.53
C GLU A 126 23.47 -41.08 20.40
#